data_AF-A0A915UX19-F1
#
_entry.id   AF-A0A915UX19-F1
#
_cell.length_a   1.000
_cell.length_b   1.000
_cell.length_c   1.000
_cell.angle_alpha   90.00
_cell.angle_beta   90.00
_cell.angle_gamma   90.00
#
_symmetry.space_group_name_H-M   'P 1'
#
loop_
_entity.id
_entity.type
_entity.pdbx_description
1 polymer ?
#
loop_
_entity_poly.entity_id
_entity_poly.type
_entity_poly.pdbx_seq_one_letter_code
_entity_poly.pdbx_strand_id
1 'polypeptide(L)'
;MKGSWFFSAALAGLLLACQTTVQHRPVVSVANTSGKPANQPEESAGEKLRRNAEKALESAREAAVAGDEDGFLACESTLVQQVGEAIAEAPQDPELPQAIAELWQELDDLTATLYAEEETPEQEESAQVPEEVLPAKPEQVEQAAREAQELTFDLPVKVTPEVASLIDFYTGPYRERLIAALERAARWLPLIRSYLSQMQLPQDLAYLPLVESAFHTHARSRAKATGLWQFMAGTARLYQLRCDGLVDERLDPQRATQAALAHLSDLYATFGDWELALAAYNSGAGRVEKAIKRAKGNTDFWSIRRFLPRETRNYVPAFWAALIVVKQPQRFGLPTFPEQTWCRDMVPVEGALDLEVLAEKGAWDLETLRQLNPALVRGITPPAGVYQVAVPCGQGEQARTVIASIPPSERIKRLFHTVRPGDTIAAIARRYRVSPETIMAANNITNPRALRVGRELVIPKAGWSAATVAENREKPRSRAQSIRNPLRYRVRPGDTLYSIAKRHGLTVEAIRAKNNLSGTVIRPGDVLYLAP
;
A
#
# COMPACT_ATOMS: atom_id res chain seq x y z
N MET A 1 12.78 -8.99 11.78
CA MET A 1 14.01 -8.32 11.30
C MET A 1 13.72 -7.97 9.86
N LYS A 2 13.35 -6.72 9.54
CA LYS A 2 14.21 -5.53 9.52
C LYS A 2 15.51 -5.80 8.77
N GLY A 3 15.76 -4.96 7.79
CA GLY A 3 17.10 -4.57 7.40
C GLY A 3 17.56 -5.21 6.11
N SER A 4 17.59 -4.42 5.05
CA SER A 4 18.84 -4.38 4.27
C SER A 4 19.02 -3.06 3.51
N TRP A 5 17.96 -2.31 3.20
CA TRP A 5 18.13 -1.05 2.45
C TRP A 5 18.41 0.18 3.33
N PHE A 6 17.92 0.20 4.57
CA PHE A 6 18.36 1.19 5.57
C PHE A 6 19.81 1.06 6.01
N PHE A 7 20.46 -0.08 5.76
CA PHE A 7 21.87 -0.23 6.09
C PHE A 7 22.75 0.53 5.08
N SER A 8 22.36 0.72 3.82
CA SER A 8 23.26 1.32 2.82
C SER A 8 23.58 2.81 3.08
N ALA A 9 22.62 3.62 3.54
CA ALA A 9 22.88 5.03 3.89
C ALA A 9 23.62 5.20 5.24
N ALA A 10 23.33 4.35 6.23
CA ALA A 10 24.08 4.32 7.49
C ALA A 10 25.50 3.74 7.33
N LEU A 11 25.72 2.83 6.38
CA LEU A 11 27.01 2.20 6.08
C LEU A 11 27.87 3.05 5.13
N ALA A 12 27.28 3.82 4.23
CA ALA A 12 27.99 4.84 3.44
C ALA A 12 28.58 5.95 4.33
N GLY A 13 27.86 6.34 5.40
CA GLY A 13 28.37 7.24 6.44
C GLY A 13 29.51 6.63 7.29
N LEU A 14 29.52 5.31 7.49
CA LEU A 14 30.58 4.59 8.22
C LEU A 14 31.82 4.28 7.35
N LEU A 15 31.65 4.06 6.05
CA LEU A 15 32.73 3.84 5.10
C LEU A 15 33.55 5.12 4.81
N LEU A 16 32.93 6.31 4.86
CA LEU A 16 33.65 7.59 4.82
C LEU A 16 34.45 7.87 6.11
N ALA A 17 34.00 7.37 7.27
CA ALA A 17 34.68 7.56 8.56
C ALA A 17 35.91 6.66 8.76
N CYS A 18 36.02 5.55 8.02
CA CYS A 18 37.16 4.64 8.08
C CYS A 18 38.35 5.05 7.17
N GLN A 19 38.18 6.02 6.27
CA GLN A 19 39.27 6.50 5.41
C GLN A 19 40.15 7.59 6.04
N THR A 20 39.83 8.06 7.25
CA THR A 20 40.51 9.18 7.92
C THR A 20 41.16 8.79 9.24
N THR A 21 41.95 7.71 9.28
CA THR A 21 42.95 7.52 10.35
C THR A 21 44.21 6.84 9.82
N VAL A 22 45.02 7.60 9.08
CA VAL A 22 46.44 7.28 8.93
C VAL A 22 47.16 7.85 10.14
N GLN A 23 47.50 6.99 11.10
CA GLN A 23 48.61 7.26 12.02
C GLN A 23 49.61 6.09 12.00
N HIS A 24 50.83 6.44 11.59
CA HIS A 24 52.03 5.64 11.64
C HIS A 24 52.36 5.14 13.05
N ARG A 25 52.71 3.84 13.20
CA ARG A 25 53.93 3.31 13.89
C ARG A 25 53.91 1.76 14.03
N PRO A 26 55.06 1.08 14.29
CA PRO A 26 55.83 0.39 13.26
C PRO A 26 55.84 -1.15 13.37
N VAL A 27 56.43 -1.72 12.32
CA VAL A 27 56.77 -3.11 12.02
C VAL A 27 57.31 -3.92 13.20
N VAL A 28 56.76 -5.13 13.39
CA VAL A 28 57.50 -6.28 13.94
C VAL A 28 57.31 -7.46 12.99
N SER A 29 58.43 -7.95 12.45
CA SER A 29 58.52 -9.11 11.59
C SER A 29 58.53 -10.41 12.39
N VAL A 30 57.78 -11.42 11.95
CA VAL A 30 58.19 -12.83 12.12
C VAL A 30 57.78 -13.61 10.87
N ALA A 31 58.76 -14.21 10.20
CA ALA A 31 58.60 -15.16 9.10
C ALA A 31 58.41 -16.58 9.68
N ASN A 32 57.53 -17.41 9.07
CA ASN A 32 57.94 -18.57 8.26
C ASN A 32 56.76 -19.44 7.78
N THR A 33 56.76 -19.68 6.45
CA THR A 33 56.51 -20.92 5.69
C THR A 33 55.41 -21.93 6.09
N SER A 34 54.46 -22.18 5.17
CA SER A 34 54.34 -23.45 4.44
C SER A 34 53.19 -23.40 3.42
N GLY A 35 53.49 -23.66 2.14
CA GLY A 35 52.52 -23.64 1.05
C GLY A 35 51.54 -24.82 1.02
N LYS A 36 50.32 -24.54 0.56
CA LYS A 36 49.32 -25.51 0.08
C LYS A 36 48.84 -25.07 -1.32
N PRO A 37 48.38 -26.01 -2.17
CA PRO A 37 48.35 -25.83 -3.63
C PRO A 37 47.17 -24.98 -4.13
N ALA A 38 47.37 -24.41 -5.33
CA ALA A 38 46.48 -23.58 -6.15
C ALA A 38 44.96 -23.70 -5.87
N ASN A 39 44.40 -22.63 -5.32
CA ASN A 39 42.96 -22.41 -5.19
C ASN A 39 42.34 -22.12 -6.57
N GLN A 40 41.20 -22.76 -6.85
CA GLN A 40 40.22 -22.30 -7.84
C GLN A 40 39.90 -20.82 -7.57
N PRO A 41 39.54 -19.99 -8.58
CA PRO A 41 39.07 -18.64 -8.28
C PRO A 41 37.89 -18.77 -7.32
N GLU A 42 38.06 -18.27 -6.10
CA GLU A 42 37.01 -18.29 -5.08
C GLU A 42 35.84 -17.48 -5.65
N GLU A 43 34.74 -18.19 -5.91
CA GLU A 43 33.48 -17.61 -6.42
C GLU A 43 33.11 -16.39 -5.58
N SER A 44 32.86 -15.25 -6.24
CA SER A 44 32.56 -13.99 -5.56
C SER A 44 31.26 -14.11 -4.77
N ALA A 45 31.09 -13.32 -3.72
CA ALA A 45 29.84 -13.28 -2.97
C ALA A 45 28.67 -12.79 -3.85
N GLY A 46 28.95 -11.97 -4.86
CA GLY A 46 27.99 -11.58 -5.89
C GLY A 46 27.52 -12.76 -6.74
N GLU A 47 28.45 -13.60 -7.22
CA GLU A 47 28.14 -14.82 -7.98
C GLU A 47 27.37 -15.85 -7.14
N LYS A 48 27.80 -16.07 -5.89
CA LYS A 48 27.10 -16.95 -4.94
C LYS A 48 25.68 -16.48 -4.65
N LEU A 49 25.48 -15.17 -4.45
CA LEU A 49 24.17 -14.59 -4.20
C LEU A 49 23.22 -14.84 -5.37
N ARG A 50 23.67 -14.61 -6.61
CA ARG A 50 22.85 -14.87 -7.81
C ARG A 50 22.43 -16.33 -7.91
N ARG A 51 23.38 -17.26 -7.73
CA ARG A 51 23.10 -18.69 -7.76
C ARG A 51 22.09 -19.11 -6.69
N ASN A 52 22.20 -18.55 -5.48
CA ASN A 52 21.28 -18.87 -4.39
C ASN A 52 19.88 -18.27 -4.63
N ALA A 53 19.81 -17.09 -5.26
CA ALA A 53 18.58 -16.37 -5.56
C ALA A 53 17.78 -16.93 -6.74
N GLU A 54 18.43 -17.64 -7.67
CA GLU A 54 17.83 -18.12 -8.93
C GLU A 54 16.51 -18.89 -8.74
N LYS A 55 16.47 -19.80 -7.76
CA LYS A 55 15.25 -20.59 -7.48
C LYS A 55 14.10 -19.74 -6.94
N ALA A 56 14.40 -18.75 -6.09
CA ALA A 56 13.38 -17.88 -5.53
C ALA A 56 12.88 -16.87 -6.57
N LEU A 57 13.76 -16.41 -7.47
CA LEU A 57 13.36 -15.60 -8.63
C LEU A 57 12.47 -16.38 -9.60
N GLU A 58 12.79 -17.63 -9.91
CA GLU A 58 11.95 -18.45 -10.80
C GLU A 58 10.56 -18.67 -10.19
N SER A 59 10.49 -18.98 -8.89
CA SER A 59 9.20 -19.07 -8.18
C SER A 59 8.46 -17.72 -8.12
N ALA A 60 9.17 -16.59 -8.04
CA ALA A 60 8.57 -15.27 -8.15
C ALA A 60 8.01 -15.02 -9.57
N ARG A 61 8.69 -15.48 -10.62
CA ARG A 61 8.22 -15.39 -12.02
C ARG A 61 6.92 -16.16 -12.21
N GLU A 62 6.89 -17.40 -11.74
CA GLU A 62 5.69 -18.24 -11.79
C GLU A 62 4.52 -17.61 -11.02
N ALA A 63 4.79 -17.11 -9.82
CA ALA A 63 3.78 -16.45 -9.00
C ALA A 63 3.26 -15.17 -9.65
N ALA A 64 4.13 -14.36 -10.26
CA ALA A 64 3.76 -13.16 -10.98
C ALA A 64 2.86 -13.46 -12.20
N VAL A 65 3.22 -14.44 -13.02
CA VAL A 65 2.39 -14.85 -14.17
C VAL A 65 1.05 -15.44 -13.71
N ALA A 66 1.03 -16.13 -12.57
CA ALA A 66 -0.18 -16.73 -12.01
C ALA A 66 -1.08 -15.74 -11.25
N GLY A 67 -0.66 -14.50 -11.04
CA GLY A 67 -1.38 -13.56 -10.16
C GLY A 67 -1.33 -13.97 -8.68
N ASP A 68 -0.44 -14.87 -8.28
CA ASP A 68 -0.32 -15.40 -6.91
C ASP A 68 0.50 -14.44 -6.05
N GLU A 69 -0.18 -13.45 -5.49
CA GLU A 69 0.47 -12.37 -4.72
C GLU A 69 1.22 -12.88 -3.50
N ASP A 70 0.63 -13.84 -2.79
CA ASP A 70 1.22 -14.34 -1.57
C ASP A 70 2.39 -15.30 -1.86
N GLY A 71 2.32 -16.08 -2.95
CA GLY A 71 3.44 -16.85 -3.48
C GLY A 71 4.61 -15.94 -3.88
N PHE A 72 4.31 -14.82 -4.53
CA PHE A 72 5.29 -13.81 -4.89
C PHE A 72 5.96 -13.17 -3.66
N LEU A 73 5.16 -12.80 -2.66
CA LEU A 73 5.64 -12.24 -1.39
C LEU A 73 6.52 -13.21 -0.59
N ALA A 74 6.25 -14.52 -0.66
CA ALA A 74 7.09 -15.55 -0.04
C ALA A 74 8.46 -15.67 -0.72
N CYS A 75 8.50 -15.52 -2.06
CA CYS A 75 9.73 -15.49 -2.83
C CYS A 75 10.55 -14.22 -2.53
N GLU A 76 9.89 -13.06 -2.50
CA GLU A 76 10.50 -11.79 -2.07
C GLU A 76 11.15 -11.92 -0.68
N SER A 77 10.45 -12.51 0.29
CA SER A 77 10.97 -12.72 1.65
C SER A 77 12.22 -13.60 1.69
N THR A 78 12.26 -14.62 0.82
CA THR A 78 13.41 -15.53 0.68
C THR A 78 14.62 -14.81 0.08
N LEU A 79 14.39 -14.01 -0.96
CA LEU A 79 15.43 -13.21 -1.61
C LEU A 79 16.03 -12.17 -0.65
N VAL A 80 15.20 -11.51 0.16
CA VAL A 80 15.66 -10.59 1.22
C VAL A 80 16.60 -11.29 2.20
N GLN A 81 16.28 -12.51 2.63
CA GLN A 81 17.13 -13.27 3.54
C GLN A 81 18.49 -13.59 2.90
N GLN A 82 18.49 -14.07 1.66
CA GLN A 82 19.71 -14.45 0.94
C GLN A 82 20.64 -13.24 0.70
N VAL A 83 20.07 -12.08 0.38
CA VAL A 83 20.82 -10.82 0.28
C VAL A 83 21.46 -10.44 1.63
N GLY A 84 20.71 -10.56 2.73
CA GLY A 84 21.22 -10.30 4.07
C GLY A 84 22.38 -11.22 4.48
N GLU A 85 22.29 -12.51 4.12
CA GLU A 85 23.35 -13.50 4.35
C GLU A 85 24.62 -13.17 3.54
N ALA A 86 24.47 -12.81 2.26
CA ALA A 86 25.60 -12.46 1.39
C ALA A 86 26.35 -11.19 1.86
N ILE A 87 25.62 -10.17 2.33
CA ILE A 87 26.21 -8.95 2.91
C ILE A 87 26.97 -9.25 4.20
N ALA A 88 26.44 -10.15 5.05
CA ALA A 88 27.09 -10.53 6.29
C ALA A 88 28.36 -11.36 6.06
N GLU A 89 28.38 -12.20 5.01
CA GLU A 89 29.52 -13.05 4.67
C GLU A 89 30.68 -12.26 4.05
N ALA A 90 30.39 -11.31 3.15
CA ALA A 90 31.43 -10.59 2.40
C ALA A 90 31.08 -9.11 2.14
N PRO A 91 31.10 -8.25 3.19
CA PRO A 91 30.67 -6.85 3.08
C PRO A 91 31.57 -5.96 2.21
N GLN A 92 32.76 -6.43 1.84
CA GLN A 92 33.75 -5.71 1.02
C GLN A 92 33.86 -6.25 -0.42
N ASP A 93 32.99 -7.19 -0.80
CA ASP A 93 32.99 -7.75 -2.15
C ASP A 93 32.54 -6.70 -3.18
N PRO A 94 33.34 -6.39 -4.22
CA PRO A 94 33.04 -5.33 -5.19
C PRO A 94 31.90 -5.68 -6.16
N GLU A 95 31.55 -6.95 -6.34
CA GLU A 95 30.49 -7.40 -7.26
C GLU A 95 29.12 -7.53 -6.58
N LEU A 96 29.12 -7.65 -5.25
CA LEU A 96 27.91 -7.80 -4.45
C LEU A 96 26.89 -6.66 -4.64
N PRO A 97 27.27 -5.36 -4.69
CA PRO A 97 26.31 -4.27 -4.91
C PRO A 97 25.58 -4.38 -6.26
N GLN A 98 26.28 -4.80 -7.32
CA GLN A 98 25.70 -4.96 -8.64
C GLN A 98 24.77 -6.17 -8.70
N ALA A 99 25.15 -7.30 -8.11
CA ALA A 99 24.29 -8.48 -8.01
C ALA A 99 22.98 -8.19 -7.26
N ILE A 100 23.05 -7.46 -6.14
CA ILE A 100 21.88 -7.02 -5.39
C ILE A 100 20.97 -6.13 -6.26
N ALA A 101 21.54 -5.13 -6.94
CA ALA A 101 20.76 -4.21 -7.79
C ALA A 101 20.04 -4.90 -8.96
N GLU A 102 20.65 -5.95 -9.54
CA GLU A 102 20.03 -6.74 -10.62
C GLU A 102 18.88 -7.62 -10.10
N LEU A 103 19.05 -8.28 -8.95
CA LEU A 103 17.99 -9.09 -8.32
C LEU A 103 16.75 -8.25 -8.00
N TRP A 104 16.93 -7.04 -7.46
CA TRP A 104 15.79 -6.17 -7.13
C TRP A 104 15.10 -5.61 -8.36
N GLN A 105 15.86 -5.30 -9.42
CA GLN A 105 15.26 -4.89 -10.68
C GLN A 105 14.38 -5.99 -11.27
N GLU A 106 14.84 -7.23 -11.22
CA GLU A 106 14.07 -8.37 -11.70
C GLU A 106 12.79 -8.55 -10.88
N LEU A 107 12.86 -8.42 -9.56
CA LEU A 107 11.68 -8.48 -8.70
C LEU A 107 10.68 -7.34 -8.98
N ASP A 108 11.15 -6.13 -9.23
CA ASP A 108 10.30 -4.98 -9.61
C ASP A 108 9.54 -5.25 -10.93
N ASP A 109 10.22 -5.82 -11.92
CA ASP A 109 9.63 -6.14 -13.23
C ASP A 109 8.56 -7.24 -13.10
N LEU A 110 8.78 -8.22 -12.20
CA LEU A 110 7.80 -9.27 -11.93
C LEU A 110 6.64 -8.77 -11.07
N THR A 111 6.88 -7.81 -10.18
CA THR A 111 5.83 -7.12 -9.42
C THR A 111 4.88 -6.38 -10.38
N ALA A 112 5.44 -5.73 -11.40
CA ALA A 112 4.64 -5.10 -12.47
C ALA A 112 3.81 -6.12 -13.26
N THR A 113 4.33 -7.33 -13.46
CA THR A 113 3.63 -8.44 -14.14
C THR A 113 2.51 -9.01 -13.27
N LEU A 114 2.77 -9.24 -11.98
CA LEU A 114 1.82 -9.76 -10.99
C LEU A 114 0.57 -8.89 -10.85
N TYR A 115 0.72 -7.58 -11.07
CA TYR A 115 -0.33 -6.59 -10.83
C TYR A 115 -0.90 -5.98 -12.12
N ALA A 116 -0.75 -6.67 -13.25
CA ALA A 116 -1.41 -6.31 -14.50
C ALA A 116 -2.87 -6.82 -14.51
N GLU A 117 -3.84 -6.02 -14.05
CA GLU A 117 -5.28 -6.32 -14.15
C GLU A 117 -6.13 -5.16 -14.72
N GLU A 118 -7.27 -5.51 -15.34
CA GLU A 118 -8.24 -4.61 -15.97
C GLU A 118 -9.05 -3.76 -14.97
N GLU A 119 -9.35 -2.52 -15.38
CA GLU A 119 -9.89 -1.42 -14.58
C GLU A 119 -11.31 -1.67 -14.01
N THR A 120 -11.53 -1.30 -12.75
CA THR A 120 -12.86 -1.25 -12.09
C THR A 120 -13.26 0.17 -11.68
N PRO A 121 -14.55 0.51 -11.60
CA PRO A 121 -15.03 1.90 -11.46
C PRO A 121 -14.71 2.60 -10.14
N GLU A 122 -14.44 1.88 -9.06
CA GLU A 122 -14.07 2.46 -7.75
C GLU A 122 -12.62 3.00 -7.73
N GLN A 123 -11.85 2.77 -8.80
CA GLN A 123 -10.45 3.16 -8.95
C GLN A 123 -10.26 4.57 -9.54
N GLU A 124 -11.32 5.25 -9.99
CA GLU A 124 -11.24 6.56 -10.66
C GLU A 124 -11.04 7.77 -9.70
N GLU A 125 -11.03 7.55 -8.39
CA GLU A 125 -10.95 8.62 -7.37
C GLU A 125 -9.54 8.90 -6.80
N SER A 126 -8.50 8.21 -7.28
CA SER A 126 -7.11 8.57 -6.92
C SER A 126 -6.74 9.93 -7.53
N ALA A 127 -5.74 10.60 -6.95
CA ALA A 127 -5.23 11.84 -7.54
C ALA A 127 -4.69 11.54 -8.95
N GLN A 128 -5.30 12.15 -9.97
CA GLN A 128 -4.93 11.92 -11.37
C GLN A 128 -4.03 13.06 -11.82
N VAL A 129 -2.72 12.82 -11.84
CA VAL A 129 -1.77 13.70 -12.50
C VAL A 129 -1.76 13.38 -14.00
N PRO A 130 -2.00 14.35 -14.90
CA PRO A 130 -1.94 14.09 -16.33
C PRO A 130 -0.54 13.61 -16.77
N GLU A 131 -0.46 12.52 -17.52
CA GLU A 131 0.81 12.04 -18.09
C GLU A 131 1.36 12.97 -19.18
N GLU A 132 0.47 13.62 -19.92
CA GLU A 132 0.80 14.57 -20.97
C GLU A 132 0.32 15.96 -20.59
N VAL A 133 1.27 16.89 -20.44
CA VAL A 133 1.03 18.29 -20.09
C VAL A 133 1.65 19.14 -21.19
N LEU A 134 0.80 19.83 -21.95
CA LEU A 134 1.26 20.80 -22.93
C LEU A 134 1.85 22.00 -22.17
N PRO A 135 3.01 22.55 -22.60
CA PRO A 135 3.63 23.68 -21.93
C PRO A 135 2.75 24.93 -22.03
N ALA A 136 2.64 25.66 -20.93
CA ALA A 136 1.88 26.90 -20.88
C ALA A 136 2.51 28.00 -21.75
N LYS A 137 1.67 28.97 -22.17
CA LYS A 137 2.14 30.17 -22.84
C LYS A 137 2.97 31.04 -21.87
N PRO A 138 3.91 31.86 -22.37
CA PRO A 138 4.75 32.71 -21.51
C PRO A 138 3.97 33.60 -20.53
N GLU A 139 2.83 34.14 -20.96
CA GLU A 139 1.95 34.98 -20.12
C GLU A 139 1.40 34.22 -18.89
N GLN A 140 1.01 32.95 -19.07
CA GLN A 140 0.54 32.09 -17.98
C GLN A 140 1.67 31.78 -16.99
N VAL A 141 2.89 31.56 -17.51
CA VAL A 141 4.08 31.31 -16.68
C VAL A 141 4.44 32.55 -15.87
N GLU A 142 4.41 33.74 -16.48
CA GLU A 142 4.69 34.99 -15.79
C GLU A 142 3.66 35.28 -14.70
N GLN A 143 2.38 35.04 -14.98
CA GLN A 143 1.31 35.19 -13.98
C GLN A 143 1.52 34.23 -12.80
N ALA A 144 1.73 32.94 -13.07
CA ALA A 144 1.99 31.93 -12.03
C ALA A 144 3.25 32.25 -11.21
N ALA A 145 4.29 32.80 -11.85
CA ALA A 145 5.51 33.21 -11.17
C ALA A 145 5.29 34.39 -10.22
N ARG A 146 4.52 35.40 -10.64
CA ARG A 146 4.13 36.52 -9.76
C ARG A 146 3.33 36.03 -8.56
N GLU A 147 2.38 35.12 -8.79
CA GLU A 147 1.57 34.53 -7.73
C GLU A 147 2.41 33.71 -6.73
N ALA A 148 3.35 32.91 -7.23
CA ALA A 148 4.24 32.13 -6.37
C ALA A 148 5.18 33.02 -5.54
N GLN A 149 5.58 34.19 -6.02
CA GLN A 149 6.43 35.14 -5.28
C GLN A 149 5.74 35.78 -4.06
N GLU A 150 4.41 35.84 -4.05
CA GLU A 150 3.64 36.33 -2.90
C GLU A 150 3.55 35.30 -1.76
N LEU A 151 3.97 34.05 -2.02
CA LEU A 151 3.88 32.93 -1.09
C LEU A 151 5.25 32.62 -0.47
N THR A 152 5.25 32.17 0.78
CA THR A 152 6.43 31.59 1.42
C THR A 152 6.37 30.08 1.30
N PHE A 153 7.43 29.46 0.80
CA PHE A 153 7.58 28.00 0.75
C PHE A 153 8.80 27.56 1.55
N ASP A 154 8.69 26.42 2.23
CA ASP A 154 9.84 25.74 2.85
C ASP A 154 10.38 24.60 1.98
N LEU A 155 9.83 24.47 0.77
CA LEU A 155 10.33 23.64 -0.32
C LEU A 155 10.80 24.53 -1.51
N PRO A 156 11.72 24.03 -2.37
CA PRO A 156 12.28 24.79 -3.48
C PRO A 156 11.32 24.86 -4.68
N VAL A 157 10.12 25.43 -4.48
CA VAL A 157 9.07 25.53 -5.51
C VAL A 157 9.56 26.36 -6.70
N LYS A 158 9.46 25.78 -7.90
CA LYS A 158 9.82 26.42 -9.17
C LYS A 158 8.61 26.52 -10.08
N VAL A 159 8.42 27.67 -10.71
CA VAL A 159 7.39 27.86 -11.74
C VAL A 159 8.00 27.60 -13.11
N THR A 160 7.56 26.52 -13.75
CA THR A 160 7.91 26.15 -15.14
C THR A 160 6.66 26.21 -16.02
N PRO A 161 6.80 26.13 -17.36
CA PRO A 161 5.64 26.02 -18.25
C PRO A 161 4.71 24.84 -17.91
N GLU A 162 5.25 23.71 -17.45
CA GLU A 162 4.45 22.58 -17.00
C GLU A 162 3.70 22.86 -15.70
N VAL A 163 4.34 23.55 -14.74
CA VAL A 163 3.70 23.94 -13.47
C VAL A 163 2.54 24.91 -13.73
N ALA A 164 2.72 25.91 -14.61
CA ALA A 164 1.66 26.83 -14.99
C ALA A 164 0.48 26.10 -15.65
N SER A 165 0.73 25.15 -16.57
CA SER A 165 -0.33 24.32 -17.14
C SER A 165 -1.05 23.45 -16.11
N LEU A 166 -0.33 22.97 -15.10
CA LEU A 166 -0.92 22.17 -14.02
C LEU A 166 -1.74 23.02 -13.05
N ILE A 167 -1.40 24.30 -12.86
CA ILE A 167 -2.26 25.26 -12.14
C ILE A 167 -3.60 25.40 -12.89
N ASP A 168 -3.57 25.58 -14.20
CA ASP A 168 -4.80 25.65 -15.02
C ASP A 168 -5.61 24.35 -14.96
N PHE A 169 -4.92 23.19 -14.97
CA PHE A 169 -5.56 21.89 -14.77
C PHE A 169 -6.29 21.79 -13.42
N TYR A 170 -5.61 22.15 -12.32
CA TYR A 170 -6.18 22.10 -10.97
C TYR A 170 -7.35 23.06 -10.78
N THR A 171 -7.28 24.23 -11.41
CA THR A 171 -8.26 25.31 -11.22
C THR A 171 -9.40 25.28 -12.24
N GLY A 172 -9.23 24.53 -13.35
CA GLY A 172 -10.22 24.27 -14.39
C GLY A 172 -10.78 22.84 -14.31
N PRO A 173 -10.36 21.90 -15.18
CA PRO A 173 -11.00 20.59 -15.32
C PRO A 173 -10.95 19.71 -14.06
N TYR A 174 -9.97 19.89 -13.18
CA TYR A 174 -9.84 19.12 -11.93
C TYR A 174 -10.44 19.83 -10.69
N ARG A 175 -11.04 21.01 -10.89
CA ARG A 175 -11.49 21.90 -9.80
C ARG A 175 -12.38 21.23 -8.76
N GLU A 176 -13.44 20.55 -9.18
CA GLU A 176 -14.40 19.93 -8.26
C GLU A 176 -13.74 18.83 -7.41
N ARG A 177 -12.82 18.06 -8.02
CA ARG A 177 -12.05 17.03 -7.31
C ARG A 177 -11.08 17.65 -6.31
N LEU A 178 -10.45 18.77 -6.66
CA LEU A 178 -9.60 19.54 -5.75
C LEU A 178 -10.39 20.09 -4.56
N ILE A 179 -11.60 20.61 -4.78
CA ILE A 179 -12.49 21.09 -3.69
C ILE A 179 -12.78 19.95 -2.69
N ALA A 180 -13.19 18.79 -3.19
CA ALA A 180 -13.44 17.63 -2.34
C ALA A 180 -12.18 17.15 -1.60
N ALA A 181 -11.00 17.24 -2.24
CA ALA A 181 -9.73 16.91 -1.62
C ALA A 181 -9.35 17.89 -0.51
N LEU A 182 -9.61 19.20 -0.69
CA LEU A 182 -9.36 20.23 0.32
C LEU A 182 -10.27 20.06 1.55
N GLU A 183 -11.52 19.66 1.36
CA GLU A 183 -12.43 19.34 2.46
C GLU A 183 -11.88 18.18 3.30
N ARG A 184 -11.40 17.11 2.64
CA ARG A 184 -10.74 15.99 3.32
C ARG A 184 -9.42 16.41 3.97
N ALA A 185 -8.64 17.26 3.31
CA ALA A 185 -7.36 17.75 3.82
C ALA A 185 -7.52 18.47 5.16
N ALA A 186 -8.58 19.27 5.33
CA ALA A 186 -8.87 19.98 6.58
C ALA A 186 -8.97 19.07 7.82
N ARG A 187 -9.28 17.77 7.63
CA ARG A 187 -9.28 16.76 8.70
C ARG A 187 -7.88 16.29 9.09
N TRP A 188 -6.95 16.20 8.13
CA TRP A 188 -5.67 15.53 8.30
C TRP A 188 -4.47 16.48 8.42
N LEU A 189 -4.57 17.70 7.89
CA LEU A 189 -3.48 18.68 7.92
C LEU A 189 -2.95 18.97 9.34
N PRO A 190 -3.78 19.15 10.40
CA PRO A 190 -3.26 19.35 11.75
C PRO A 190 -2.39 18.18 12.24
N LEU A 191 -2.83 16.95 11.98
CA LEU A 191 -2.08 15.73 12.33
C LEU A 191 -0.74 15.72 11.60
N ILE A 192 -0.74 15.93 10.28
CA ILE A 192 0.46 15.83 9.45
C ILE A 192 1.48 16.92 9.83
N ARG A 193 1.05 18.17 9.96
CA ARG A 193 1.91 19.30 10.38
C ARG A 193 2.52 19.11 11.76
N SER A 194 1.78 18.47 12.69
CA SER A 194 2.32 18.14 14.01
C SER A 194 3.52 17.18 13.91
N TYR A 195 3.44 16.17 13.04
CA TYR A 195 4.54 15.23 12.81
C TYR A 195 5.69 15.86 12.02
N LEU A 196 5.40 16.67 11.00
CA LEU A 196 6.43 17.43 10.28
C LEU A 196 7.23 18.33 11.22
N SER A 197 6.54 19.02 12.13
CA SER A 197 7.19 19.86 13.16
C SER A 197 8.07 19.04 14.11
N GLN A 198 7.57 17.90 14.60
CA GLN A 198 8.34 17.01 15.49
C GLN A 198 9.59 16.44 14.80
N MET A 199 9.50 16.15 13.50
CA MET A 199 10.58 15.60 12.69
C MET A 199 11.45 16.66 12.02
N GLN A 200 11.16 17.95 12.24
CA GLN A 200 11.88 19.08 11.64
C GLN A 200 11.92 19.03 10.10
N LEU A 201 10.81 18.60 9.50
CA LEU A 201 10.63 18.51 8.05
C LEU A 201 9.85 19.73 7.51
N PRO A 202 10.00 20.06 6.21
CA PRO A 202 9.23 21.12 5.57
C PRO A 202 7.72 20.92 5.72
N GLN A 203 7.01 21.95 6.17
CA GLN A 203 5.56 21.95 6.37
C GLN A 203 4.79 21.83 5.05
N ASP A 204 5.35 22.27 3.93
CA ASP A 204 4.71 22.15 2.62
C ASP A 204 4.48 20.68 2.21
N LEU A 205 5.28 19.74 2.74
CA LEU A 205 5.05 18.29 2.55
C LEU A 205 3.69 17.81 3.09
N ALA A 206 3.02 18.59 3.95
CA ALA A 206 1.69 18.27 4.46
C ALA A 206 0.64 18.11 3.34
N TYR A 207 0.88 18.71 2.18
CA TYR A 207 0.00 18.63 1.02
C TYR A 207 0.34 17.49 0.06
N LEU A 208 1.40 16.71 0.30
CA LEU A 208 1.75 15.61 -0.59
C LEU A 208 0.59 14.59 -0.79
N PRO A 209 -0.21 14.24 0.25
CA PRO A 209 -1.40 13.39 0.06
C PRO A 209 -2.43 13.92 -0.96
N LEU A 210 -2.38 15.21 -1.31
CA LEU A 210 -3.24 15.79 -2.34
C LEU A 210 -2.96 15.16 -3.71
N VAL A 211 -1.69 14.95 -4.05
CA VAL A 211 -1.26 14.38 -5.34
C VAL A 211 -1.10 12.87 -5.30
N GLU A 212 -1.16 12.26 -4.11
CA GLU A 212 -1.15 10.80 -3.95
C GLU A 212 -2.55 10.19 -3.93
N SER A 213 -3.38 10.63 -2.99
CA SER A 213 -4.67 10.00 -2.69
C SER A 213 -5.85 10.97 -2.72
N ALA A 214 -5.60 12.25 -3.00
CA ALA A 214 -6.56 13.33 -2.77
C ALA A 214 -7.11 13.31 -1.32
N PHE A 215 -6.23 12.99 -0.35
CA PHE A 215 -6.53 12.82 1.08
C PHE A 215 -7.49 11.68 1.46
N HIS A 216 -7.62 10.65 0.62
CA HIS A 216 -8.40 9.46 0.94
C HIS A 216 -7.60 8.44 1.77
N THR A 217 -8.11 8.07 2.94
CA THR A 217 -7.47 7.08 3.83
C THR A 217 -7.64 5.64 3.35
N HIS A 218 -8.58 5.37 2.44
CA HIS A 218 -8.85 4.05 1.87
C HIS A 218 -8.48 3.95 0.37
N ALA A 219 -7.76 4.93 -0.17
CA ALA A 219 -7.34 4.89 -1.58
C ALA A 219 -6.47 3.66 -1.85
N ARG A 220 -6.67 3.03 -3.01
CA ARG A 220 -5.86 1.92 -3.49
C ARG A 220 -5.58 2.07 -4.98
N SER A 221 -4.31 2.17 -5.36
CA SER A 221 -3.93 2.24 -6.78
C SER A 221 -3.99 0.87 -7.46
N ARG A 222 -3.87 0.86 -8.80
CA ARG A 222 -3.70 -0.36 -9.60
C ARG A 222 -2.49 -1.18 -9.14
N ALA A 223 -1.39 -0.51 -8.82
CA ALA A 223 -0.18 -1.11 -8.25
C ALA A 223 -0.30 -1.45 -6.76
N LYS A 224 -1.49 -1.28 -6.15
CA LYS A 224 -1.80 -1.58 -4.73
C LYS A 224 -1.07 -0.68 -3.73
N ALA A 225 -0.64 0.50 -4.16
CA ALA A 225 -0.31 1.61 -3.29
C ALA A 225 -1.56 1.95 -2.47
N THR A 226 -1.45 2.04 -1.14
CA THR A 226 -2.63 2.06 -0.25
C THR A 226 -2.60 3.22 0.74
N GLY A 227 -3.79 3.75 1.00
CA GLY A 227 -4.05 4.74 2.04
C GLY A 227 -3.68 6.16 1.65
N LEU A 228 -3.65 7.02 2.67
CA LEU A 228 -3.47 8.46 2.57
C LEU A 228 -2.19 8.83 1.80
N TRP A 229 -1.12 8.06 2.02
CA TRP A 229 0.21 8.30 1.47
C TRP A 229 0.55 7.40 0.28
N GLN A 230 -0.42 6.60 -0.21
CA GLN A 230 -0.21 5.63 -1.29
C GLN A 230 1.04 4.77 -1.09
N PHE A 231 1.12 4.12 0.07
CA PHE A 231 2.26 3.27 0.37
C PHE A 231 2.18 1.91 -0.32
N MET A 232 3.27 1.50 -0.97
CA MET A 232 3.49 0.12 -1.36
C MET A 232 3.69 -0.77 -0.12
N ALA A 233 3.19 -2.00 -0.15
CA ALA A 233 3.25 -2.90 1.01
C ALA A 233 4.70 -3.22 1.42
N GLY A 234 5.60 -3.44 0.45
CA GLY A 234 7.03 -3.65 0.70
C GLY A 234 7.66 -2.48 1.47
N THR A 235 7.50 -1.26 0.95
CA THR A 235 7.98 -0.04 1.59
C THR A 235 7.36 0.15 2.98
N ALA A 236 6.05 0.00 3.13
CA ALA A 236 5.36 0.13 4.41
C ALA A 236 5.97 -0.78 5.51
N ARG A 237 6.31 -2.03 5.17
CA ARG A 237 6.95 -2.97 6.11
C ARG A 237 8.37 -2.55 6.52
N LEU A 238 9.12 -1.88 5.65
CA LEU A 238 10.43 -1.30 6.00
C LEU A 238 10.29 -0.28 7.15
N TYR A 239 9.19 0.49 7.14
CA TYR A 239 8.82 1.44 8.17
C TYR A 239 7.96 0.82 9.28
N GLN A 240 8.01 -0.51 9.43
CA GLN A 240 7.37 -1.28 10.50
C GLN A 240 5.84 -1.19 10.54
N LEU A 241 5.20 -0.81 9.43
CA LEU A 241 3.76 -0.92 9.30
C LEU A 241 3.36 -2.38 9.13
N ARG A 242 2.33 -2.79 9.87
CA ARG A 242 1.70 -4.10 9.72
C ARG A 242 0.77 -4.11 8.50
N CYS A 243 1.02 -5.00 7.56
CA CYS A 243 0.18 -5.20 6.37
C CYS A 243 -0.20 -6.67 6.23
N ASP A 244 -1.40 -7.03 6.68
CA ASP A 244 -1.97 -8.37 6.59
C ASP A 244 -3.50 -8.34 6.43
N GLY A 245 -4.12 -9.48 6.13
CA GLY A 245 -5.55 -9.56 5.83
C GLY A 245 -6.55 -9.18 6.95
N LEU A 246 -6.09 -8.89 8.17
CA LEU A 246 -6.91 -8.30 9.24
C LEU A 246 -6.51 -6.85 9.55
N VAL A 247 -5.22 -6.53 9.43
CA VAL A 247 -4.67 -5.21 9.77
C VAL A 247 -3.80 -4.69 8.64
N ASP A 248 -4.15 -3.54 8.08
CA ASP A 248 -3.31 -2.78 7.14
C ASP A 248 -3.08 -1.36 7.65
N GLU A 249 -1.95 -1.15 8.32
CA GLU A 249 -1.60 0.12 8.97
C GLU A 249 -1.27 1.24 7.97
N ARG A 250 -1.20 0.95 6.67
CA ARG A 250 -1.17 1.97 5.61
C ARG A 250 -2.46 2.79 5.55
N LEU A 251 -3.57 2.20 6.02
CA LEU A 251 -4.87 2.86 6.12
C LEU A 251 -4.98 3.73 7.39
N ASP A 252 -4.14 3.52 8.40
CA ASP A 252 -4.15 4.34 9.63
C ASP A 252 -3.43 5.67 9.39
N PRO A 253 -4.12 6.82 9.47
CA PRO A 253 -3.54 8.12 9.12
C PRO A 253 -2.33 8.50 9.97
N GLN A 254 -2.31 8.10 11.24
CA GLN A 254 -1.23 8.43 12.16
C GLN A 254 0.01 7.58 11.87
N ARG A 255 -0.16 6.25 11.77
CA ARG A 255 0.92 5.29 11.47
C ARG A 255 1.50 5.55 10.08
N ALA A 256 0.63 5.69 9.07
CA ALA A 256 1.04 5.95 7.70
C ALA A 256 1.78 7.29 7.57
N THR A 257 1.33 8.35 8.25
CA THR A 257 2.04 9.64 8.24
C THR A 257 3.43 9.54 8.83
N GLN A 258 3.57 8.92 10.01
CA GLN A 258 4.88 8.74 10.62
C GLN A 258 5.84 7.96 9.69
N ALA A 259 5.36 6.89 9.05
CA ALA A 259 6.13 6.11 8.10
C ALA A 259 6.49 6.91 6.84
N ALA A 260 5.55 7.66 6.26
CA ALA A 260 5.75 8.43 5.03
C ALA A 260 6.77 9.54 5.22
N LEU A 261 6.70 10.25 6.34
CA LEU A 261 7.63 11.31 6.68
C LEU A 261 9.03 10.77 7.00
N ALA A 262 9.12 9.63 7.68
CA ALA A 262 10.39 8.93 7.82
C ALA A 262 10.97 8.56 6.45
N HIS A 263 10.13 8.04 5.54
CA HIS A 263 10.56 7.68 4.19
C HIS A 263 11.07 8.86 3.38
N LEU A 264 10.33 9.95 3.36
CA LEU A 264 10.74 11.19 2.72
C LEU A 264 12.05 11.74 3.30
N SER A 265 12.24 11.63 4.63
CA SER A 265 13.50 12.02 5.27
C SER A 265 14.69 11.20 4.78
N ASP A 266 14.53 9.89 4.59
CA ASP A 266 15.61 9.03 4.10
C ASP A 266 15.93 9.29 2.64
N LEU A 267 14.90 9.53 1.82
CA LEU A 267 15.06 9.93 0.43
C LEU A 267 15.81 11.26 0.33
N TYR A 268 15.46 12.24 1.17
CA TYR A 268 16.19 13.49 1.25
C TYR A 268 17.64 13.30 1.72
N ALA A 269 17.89 12.47 2.73
CA ALA A 269 19.25 12.14 3.17
C ALA A 269 20.08 11.46 2.07
N THR A 270 19.42 10.70 1.18
CA THR A 270 20.07 10.01 0.05
C THR A 270 20.43 10.97 -1.09
N PHE A 271 19.50 11.85 -1.48
CA PHE A 271 19.67 12.69 -2.67
C PHE A 271 20.13 14.11 -2.37
N GLY A 272 19.98 14.61 -1.13
CA GLY A 272 20.28 15.99 -0.73
C GLY A 272 19.37 17.04 -1.37
N ASP A 273 18.32 16.62 -2.09
CA ASP A 273 17.44 17.48 -2.87
C ASP A 273 15.99 16.99 -2.78
N TRP A 274 15.06 17.93 -2.53
CA TRP A 274 13.64 17.59 -2.37
C TRP A 274 12.95 17.21 -3.67
N GLU A 275 13.35 17.78 -4.82
CA GLU A 275 12.76 17.41 -6.11
C GLU A 275 13.12 15.96 -6.47
N LEU A 276 14.36 15.55 -6.21
CA LEU A 276 14.79 14.16 -6.36
C LEU A 276 14.14 13.22 -5.33
N ALA A 277 14.03 13.64 -4.07
CA ALA A 277 13.36 12.86 -3.03
C ALA A 277 11.89 12.60 -3.37
N LEU A 278 11.17 13.62 -3.86
CA LEU A 278 9.78 13.49 -4.32
C LEU A 278 9.68 12.58 -5.55
N ALA A 279 10.57 12.71 -6.53
CA ALA A 279 10.60 11.81 -7.68
C ALA A 279 10.88 10.35 -7.28
N ALA A 280 11.75 10.14 -6.28
CA ALA A 280 12.06 8.83 -5.74
C ALA A 280 10.92 8.26 -4.88
N TYR A 281 10.15 9.10 -4.20
CA TYR A 281 8.96 8.67 -3.47
C TYR A 281 7.93 8.07 -4.43
N ASN A 282 7.69 8.73 -5.57
CA ASN A 282 6.74 8.26 -6.58
C ASN A 282 7.25 7.04 -7.38
N SER A 283 8.53 6.99 -7.72
CA SER A 283 9.06 6.02 -8.70
C SER A 283 10.06 5.00 -8.16
N GLY A 284 10.47 5.15 -6.90
CA GLY A 284 11.54 4.39 -6.28
C GLY A 284 12.92 5.03 -6.48
N ALA A 285 13.75 4.98 -5.44
CA ALA A 285 15.11 5.55 -5.43
C ALA A 285 16.01 4.99 -6.56
N GLY A 286 15.96 3.68 -6.82
CA GLY A 286 16.76 3.04 -7.86
C GLY A 286 16.44 3.55 -9.28
N ARG A 287 15.18 3.96 -9.56
CA ARG A 287 14.84 4.57 -10.86
C ARG A 287 15.45 5.96 -11.00
N VAL A 288 15.46 6.74 -9.91
CA VAL A 288 16.10 8.06 -9.88
C VAL A 288 17.62 7.93 -10.04
N GLU A 289 18.27 6.99 -9.36
CA GLU A 289 19.71 6.72 -9.53
C GLU A 289 20.07 6.33 -10.97
N LYS A 290 19.27 5.45 -11.59
CA LYS A 290 19.44 5.08 -13.00
C LYS A 290 19.26 6.28 -13.92
N ALA A 291 18.31 7.16 -13.64
CA ALA A 291 18.10 8.40 -14.39
C ALA A 291 19.29 9.36 -14.25
N ILE A 292 19.85 9.52 -13.04
CA ILE A 292 21.07 10.31 -12.79
C ILE A 292 22.25 9.74 -13.60
N LYS A 293 22.45 8.42 -13.56
CA LYS A 293 23.52 7.75 -14.34
C LYS A 293 23.36 7.99 -15.85
N ARG A 294 22.13 7.87 -16.37
CA ARG A 294 21.81 8.16 -17.78
C ARG A 294 22.00 9.63 -18.14
N ALA A 295 21.80 10.53 -17.19
CA ALA A 295 22.04 11.96 -17.32
C ALA A 295 23.52 12.35 -17.11
N LYS A 296 24.45 11.40 -17.18
CA LYS A 296 25.90 11.61 -17.00
C LYS A 296 26.27 12.19 -15.63
N GLY A 297 25.52 11.82 -14.59
CA GLY A 297 25.79 12.21 -13.21
C GLY A 297 25.14 13.54 -12.78
N ASN A 298 24.29 14.16 -13.61
CA ASN A 298 23.52 15.32 -13.17
C ASN A 298 22.54 14.93 -12.04
N THR A 299 22.57 15.69 -10.95
CA THR A 299 21.80 15.44 -9.72
C THR A 299 20.70 16.47 -9.49
N ASP A 300 20.10 16.98 -10.56
CA ASP A 300 18.91 17.85 -10.49
C ASP A 300 17.74 17.20 -11.22
N PHE A 301 16.52 17.33 -10.65
CA PHE A 301 15.33 16.71 -11.21
C PHE A 301 15.11 17.06 -12.68
N TRP A 302 15.30 18.33 -13.04
CA TRP A 302 14.99 18.85 -14.36
C TRP A 302 15.90 18.27 -15.46
N SER A 303 17.19 18.07 -15.17
CA SER A 303 18.13 17.41 -16.09
C SER A 303 17.87 15.93 -16.27
N ILE A 304 17.44 15.24 -15.21
CA ILE A 304 17.20 13.78 -15.25
C ILE A 304 15.78 13.43 -15.71
N ARG A 305 14.84 14.40 -15.67
CA ARG A 305 13.40 14.22 -15.90
C ARG A 305 13.08 13.36 -17.13
N ARG A 306 13.75 13.61 -18.26
CA ARG A 306 13.54 12.85 -19.51
C ARG A 306 13.87 11.35 -19.42
N PHE A 307 14.62 10.91 -18.42
CA PHE A 307 14.99 9.51 -18.19
C PHE A 307 14.09 8.82 -17.16
N LEU A 308 13.20 9.55 -16.48
CA LEU A 308 12.22 9.02 -15.54
C LEU A 308 10.98 8.46 -16.28
N PRO A 309 10.18 7.59 -15.62
CA PRO A 309 8.87 7.16 -16.09
C PRO A 309 7.95 8.37 -16.41
N ARG A 310 7.01 8.21 -17.35
CA ARG A 310 6.13 9.30 -17.80
C ARG A 310 5.35 9.92 -16.64
N GLU A 311 4.76 9.09 -15.79
CA GLU A 311 4.03 9.49 -14.59
C GLU A 311 4.90 10.39 -13.67
N THR A 312 6.12 9.95 -13.37
CA THR A 312 7.05 10.65 -12.48
C THR A 312 7.52 11.99 -13.04
N ARG A 313 7.56 12.17 -14.37
CA ARG A 313 7.96 13.45 -14.99
C ARG A 313 7.06 14.60 -14.59
N ASN A 314 5.78 14.34 -14.35
CA ASN A 314 4.82 15.37 -13.99
C ASN A 314 4.48 15.37 -12.50
N TYR A 315 4.97 14.39 -11.75
CA TYR A 315 4.73 14.29 -10.31
C TYR A 315 5.22 15.52 -9.53
N VAL A 316 6.50 15.89 -9.66
CA VAL A 316 7.06 17.08 -8.98
C VAL A 316 6.39 18.38 -9.46
N PRO A 317 6.24 18.63 -10.79
CA PRO A 317 5.49 19.79 -11.27
C PRO A 317 4.04 19.86 -10.75
N ALA A 318 3.35 18.73 -10.65
CA ALA A 318 1.97 18.69 -10.16
C ALA A 318 1.91 19.04 -8.68
N PHE A 319 2.87 18.56 -7.89
CA PHE A 319 2.95 18.94 -6.49
C PHE A 319 3.24 20.44 -6.29
N TRP A 320 4.16 21.02 -7.08
CA TRP A 320 4.40 22.47 -7.09
C TRP A 320 3.16 23.29 -7.46
N ALA A 321 2.47 22.89 -8.53
CA ALA A 321 1.22 23.54 -8.95
C ALA A 321 0.15 23.46 -7.85
N ALA A 322 0.00 22.29 -7.24
CA ALA A 322 -0.94 22.09 -6.15
C ALA A 322 -0.61 23.00 -4.95
N LEU A 323 0.66 23.10 -4.53
CA LEU A 323 1.09 24.00 -3.45
C LEU A 323 0.76 25.47 -3.75
N ILE A 324 1.05 25.95 -4.96
CA ILE A 324 0.74 27.33 -5.36
C ILE A 324 -0.76 27.60 -5.26
N VAL A 325 -1.60 26.64 -5.63
CA VAL A 325 -3.06 26.77 -5.58
C VAL A 325 -3.59 26.72 -4.14
N VAL A 326 -3.18 25.74 -3.34
CA VAL A 326 -3.78 25.49 -2.01
C VAL A 326 -3.30 26.44 -0.92
N LYS A 327 -2.18 27.16 -1.11
CA LYS A 327 -1.73 28.19 -0.17
C LYS A 327 -2.47 29.53 -0.34
N GLN A 328 -3.25 29.68 -1.41
CA GLN A 328 -4.06 30.87 -1.69
C GLN A 328 -5.38 30.50 -2.40
N PRO A 329 -6.20 29.61 -1.80
CA PRO A 329 -7.36 29.01 -2.48
C PRO A 329 -8.35 30.07 -2.98
N GLN A 330 -8.58 31.16 -2.23
CA GLN A 330 -9.52 32.20 -2.60
C GLN A 330 -9.13 32.93 -3.89
N ARG A 331 -7.83 33.09 -4.18
CA ARG A 331 -7.35 33.73 -5.41
C ARG A 331 -7.75 32.94 -6.66
N PHE A 332 -7.81 31.61 -6.52
CA PHE A 332 -8.32 30.69 -7.55
C PHE A 332 -9.83 30.41 -7.41
N GLY A 333 -10.54 31.18 -6.59
CA GLY A 333 -11.96 31.04 -6.30
C GLY A 333 -12.33 29.76 -5.54
N LEU A 334 -11.37 29.05 -4.97
CA LEU A 334 -11.61 27.81 -4.22
C LEU A 334 -12.10 28.14 -2.80
N PRO A 335 -13.01 27.33 -2.23
CA PRO A 335 -13.45 27.47 -0.85
C PRO A 335 -12.32 27.11 0.12
N THR A 336 -12.43 27.63 1.34
CA THR A 336 -11.63 27.17 2.48
C THR A 336 -12.47 26.35 3.43
N PHE A 337 -11.86 25.33 4.00
CA PHE A 337 -12.47 24.45 4.98
C PHE A 337 -11.77 24.64 6.32
N PRO A 338 -12.52 24.83 7.43
CA PRO A 338 -11.92 24.96 8.74
C PRO A 338 -11.25 23.65 9.15
N GLU A 339 -10.01 23.75 9.62
CA GLU A 339 -9.27 22.59 10.10
C GLU A 339 -9.96 21.95 11.32
N GLN A 340 -10.02 20.61 11.32
CA GLN A 340 -10.67 19.84 12.36
C GLN A 340 -9.60 19.28 13.30
N THR A 341 -9.84 19.35 14.61
CA THR A 341 -8.93 18.71 15.57
C THR A 341 -9.05 17.20 15.46
N TRP A 342 -7.98 16.56 14.99
CA TRP A 342 -7.88 15.10 15.00
C TRP A 342 -7.61 14.61 16.43
N CYS A 343 -8.56 13.89 17.00
CA CYS A 343 -8.41 13.30 18.33
C CYS A 343 -9.15 11.95 18.42
N ARG A 344 -8.53 11.00 19.12
CA ARG A 344 -9.08 9.67 19.41
C ARG A 344 -8.39 9.10 20.64
N ASP A 345 -9.12 8.35 21.46
CA ASP A 345 -8.52 7.63 22.57
C ASP A 345 -8.15 6.22 22.12
N MET A 346 -6.94 5.76 22.45
CA MET A 346 -6.48 4.41 22.15
C MET A 346 -6.70 3.49 23.35
N VAL A 347 -7.41 2.40 23.14
CA VAL A 347 -7.77 1.43 24.18
C VAL A 347 -7.20 0.05 23.83
N PRO A 348 -6.43 -0.57 24.74
CA PRO A 348 -5.89 -1.90 24.51
C PRO A 348 -7.00 -2.95 24.56
N VAL A 349 -7.04 -3.80 23.55
CA VAL A 349 -7.94 -4.95 23.43
C VAL A 349 -7.11 -6.20 23.27
N GLU A 350 -7.24 -7.13 24.21
CA GLU A 350 -6.61 -8.44 24.10
C GLU A 350 -7.49 -9.41 23.30
N GLY A 351 -6.91 -10.00 22.26
CA GLY A 351 -7.57 -10.95 21.38
C GLY A 351 -8.61 -10.30 20.44
N ALA A 352 -9.44 -11.15 19.85
CA ALA A 352 -10.37 -10.75 18.82
C ALA A 352 -11.58 -9.99 19.40
N LEU A 353 -11.89 -8.84 18.81
CA LEU A 353 -13.06 -8.02 19.08
C LEU A 353 -13.55 -7.42 17.76
N ASP A 354 -14.84 -7.58 17.50
CA ASP A 354 -15.54 -7.04 16.35
C ASP A 354 -16.03 -5.62 16.70
N LEU A 355 -15.70 -4.64 15.87
CA LEU A 355 -16.16 -3.26 16.05
C LEU A 355 -17.69 -3.16 16.05
N GLU A 356 -18.41 -4.09 15.40
CA GLU A 356 -19.86 -4.15 15.45
C GLU A 356 -20.38 -4.54 16.85
N VAL A 357 -19.64 -5.37 17.58
CA VAL A 357 -19.96 -5.70 18.99
C VAL A 357 -19.63 -4.52 19.88
N LEU A 358 -18.47 -3.89 19.68
CA LEU A 358 -18.07 -2.72 20.45
C LEU A 358 -19.06 -1.55 20.26
N ALA A 359 -19.48 -1.29 19.02
CA ALA A 359 -20.48 -0.29 18.67
C ALA A 359 -21.80 -0.53 19.40
N GLU A 360 -22.34 -1.75 19.30
CA GLU A 360 -23.61 -2.13 19.92
C GLU A 360 -23.57 -1.99 21.45
N LYS A 361 -22.52 -2.54 22.09
CA LYS A 361 -22.41 -2.57 23.55
C LYS A 361 -22.05 -1.22 24.15
N GLY A 362 -21.32 -0.39 23.41
CA GLY A 362 -20.91 0.95 23.82
C GLY A 362 -21.84 2.08 23.38
N ALA A 363 -22.91 1.76 22.63
CA ALA A 363 -23.81 2.73 22.01
C ALA A 363 -23.10 3.75 21.11
N TRP A 364 -22.10 3.30 20.34
CA TRP A 364 -21.44 4.09 19.32
C TRP A 364 -22.00 3.82 17.93
N ASP A 365 -21.92 4.83 17.07
CA ASP A 365 -22.09 4.63 15.64
C ASP A 365 -20.95 3.78 15.07
N LEU A 366 -21.30 2.71 14.35
CA LEU A 366 -20.34 1.77 13.80
C LEU A 366 -19.45 2.41 12.74
N GLU A 367 -20.01 3.31 11.93
CA GLU A 367 -19.27 3.96 10.85
C GLU A 367 -18.19 4.89 11.42
N THR A 368 -18.52 5.61 12.49
CA THR A 368 -17.56 6.40 13.27
C THR A 368 -16.41 5.53 13.80
N LEU A 369 -16.71 4.37 14.40
CA LEU A 369 -15.66 3.46 14.87
C LEU A 369 -14.79 2.92 13.73
N ARG A 370 -15.37 2.60 12.57
CA ARG A 370 -14.61 2.17 11.37
C ARG A 370 -13.70 3.28 10.87
N GLN A 371 -14.19 4.51 10.79
CA GLN A 371 -13.40 5.68 10.38
C GLN A 371 -12.24 6.00 11.34
N LEU A 372 -12.41 5.70 12.63
CA LEU A 372 -11.35 5.83 13.63
C LEU A 372 -10.34 4.67 13.60
N ASN A 373 -10.75 3.50 13.08
CA ASN A 373 -9.94 2.27 12.98
C ASN A 373 -9.78 1.77 11.53
N PRO A 374 -9.36 2.61 10.58
CA PRO A 374 -9.34 2.24 9.17
C PRO A 374 -8.34 1.11 8.86
N ALA A 375 -7.33 0.90 9.72
CA ALA A 375 -6.42 -0.23 9.59
C ALA A 375 -7.07 -1.59 9.84
N LEU A 376 -8.21 -1.67 10.54
CA LEU A 376 -8.94 -2.93 10.72
C LEU A 376 -9.76 -3.23 9.46
N VAL A 377 -9.13 -3.86 8.46
CA VAL A 377 -9.70 -4.12 7.13
C VAL A 377 -11.05 -4.85 7.20
N ARG A 378 -11.25 -5.68 8.23
CA ARG A 378 -12.50 -6.43 8.46
C ARG A 378 -13.33 -5.91 9.64
N GLY A 379 -12.92 -4.80 10.25
CA GLY A 379 -13.51 -4.30 11.49
C GLY A 379 -13.31 -5.24 12.69
N ILE A 380 -12.30 -6.10 12.66
CA ILE A 380 -12.05 -7.09 13.72
C ILE A 380 -10.59 -7.01 14.16
N THR A 381 -10.34 -6.90 15.46
CA THR A 381 -8.98 -6.91 16.02
C THR A 381 -8.33 -8.29 15.84
N PRO A 382 -6.98 -8.34 15.74
CA PRO A 382 -6.24 -9.61 15.71
C PRO A 382 -6.60 -10.55 16.86
N PRO A 383 -6.75 -11.87 16.62
CA PRO A 383 -7.11 -12.84 17.65
C PRO A 383 -6.00 -13.12 18.68
N ALA A 384 -4.78 -12.71 18.38
CA ALA A 384 -3.61 -12.92 19.22
C ALA A 384 -2.94 -11.59 19.55
N GLY A 385 -2.52 -11.47 20.81
CA GLY A 385 -1.86 -10.27 21.33
C GLY A 385 -2.84 -9.16 21.71
N VAL A 386 -2.27 -8.00 22.01
CA VAL A 386 -2.99 -6.78 22.34
C VAL A 386 -2.99 -5.86 21.12
N TYR A 387 -4.17 -5.38 20.73
CA TYR A 387 -4.35 -4.38 19.68
C TYR A 387 -4.89 -3.08 20.29
N GLN A 388 -4.47 -1.94 19.76
CA GLN A 388 -4.94 -0.63 20.22
C GLN A 388 -6.13 -0.21 19.35
N VAL A 389 -7.35 -0.27 19.92
CA VAL A 389 -8.58 0.20 19.26
C VAL A 389 -8.78 1.68 19.54
N ALA A 390 -9.01 2.45 18.50
CA ALA A 390 -9.39 3.84 18.60
C ALA A 390 -10.88 4.00 18.91
N VAL A 391 -11.23 4.87 19.84
CA VAL A 391 -12.60 5.29 20.13
C VAL A 391 -12.67 6.82 20.13
N PRO A 392 -13.88 7.43 20.07
CA PRO A 392 -14.00 8.88 20.12
C PRO A 392 -13.27 9.48 21.32
N CYS A 393 -12.66 10.64 21.12
CA CYS A 393 -11.88 11.32 22.17
C CYS A 393 -12.71 11.53 23.45
N GLY A 394 -12.09 11.29 24.61
CA GLY A 394 -12.73 11.37 25.92
C GLY A 394 -13.56 10.16 26.32
N GLN A 395 -13.69 9.14 25.44
CA GLN A 395 -14.48 7.94 25.70
C GLN A 395 -13.64 6.69 26.00
N GLY A 396 -12.32 6.85 26.16
CA GLY A 396 -11.40 5.75 26.44
C GLY A 396 -11.76 4.93 27.68
N GLU A 397 -12.20 5.58 28.76
CA GLU A 397 -12.56 4.89 30.01
C GLU A 397 -13.89 4.12 29.88
N GLN A 398 -14.88 4.71 29.22
CA GLN A 398 -16.13 4.03 28.88
C GLN A 398 -15.84 2.80 28.01
N ALA A 399 -14.98 2.94 27.01
CA ALA A 399 -14.56 1.82 26.15
C ALA A 399 -13.85 0.71 26.92
N ARG A 400 -12.95 1.04 27.85
CA ARG A 400 -12.33 0.02 28.74
C ARG A 400 -13.38 -0.75 29.53
N THR A 401 -14.35 -0.04 30.11
CA THR A 401 -15.44 -0.63 30.89
C THR A 401 -16.33 -1.54 30.02
N VAL A 402 -16.71 -1.08 28.83
CA VAL A 402 -17.50 -1.86 27.86
C VAL A 402 -16.73 -3.09 27.40
N ILE A 403 -15.46 -2.96 27.02
CA ILE A 403 -14.62 -4.09 26.57
C ILE A 403 -14.45 -5.14 27.66
N ALA A 404 -14.28 -4.71 28.92
CA ALA A 404 -14.16 -5.60 30.06
C ALA A 404 -15.46 -6.36 30.37
N SER A 405 -16.62 -5.77 30.08
CA SER A 405 -17.92 -6.42 30.31
C SER A 405 -18.30 -7.42 29.23
N ILE A 406 -17.68 -7.38 28.04
CA ILE A 406 -17.96 -8.30 26.93
C ILE A 406 -17.21 -9.63 27.14
N PRO A 407 -17.90 -10.76 27.38
CA PRO A 407 -17.27 -12.06 27.50
C PRO A 407 -16.55 -12.44 26.20
N PRO A 408 -15.38 -13.13 26.25
CA PRO A 408 -14.65 -13.54 25.05
C PRO A 408 -15.48 -14.29 24.00
N SER A 409 -16.46 -15.09 24.42
CA SER A 409 -17.40 -15.82 23.54
C SER A 409 -18.36 -14.91 22.77
N GLU A 410 -18.56 -13.67 23.22
CA GLU A 410 -19.45 -12.68 22.61
C GLU A 410 -18.70 -11.63 21.78
N ARG A 411 -17.37 -11.55 21.88
CA ARG A 411 -16.56 -10.49 21.26
C ARG A 411 -16.59 -10.49 19.73
N ILE A 412 -16.86 -11.62 19.10
CA ILE A 412 -16.93 -11.73 17.64
C ILE A 412 -18.30 -12.21 17.20
N LYS A 413 -19.04 -11.42 16.41
CA LYS A 413 -20.30 -11.87 15.80
C LYS A 413 -20.04 -12.90 14.71
N ARG A 414 -19.12 -12.59 13.80
CA ARG A 414 -18.70 -13.44 12.67
C ARG A 414 -17.22 -13.19 12.39
N LEU A 415 -16.38 -14.21 12.47
CA LEU A 415 -14.97 -14.08 12.13
C LEU A 415 -14.74 -14.66 10.73
N PHE A 416 -14.00 -13.96 9.89
CA PHE A 416 -13.61 -14.46 8.58
C PHE A 416 -12.09 -14.53 8.46
N HIS A 417 -11.57 -15.55 7.81
CA HIS A 417 -10.15 -15.75 7.53
C HIS A 417 -9.95 -16.07 6.05
N THR A 418 -9.22 -15.23 5.32
CA THR A 418 -8.74 -15.60 3.99
C THR A 418 -7.48 -16.46 4.11
N VAL A 419 -7.55 -17.65 3.52
CA VAL A 419 -6.47 -18.64 3.47
C VAL A 419 -5.26 -18.04 2.77
N ARG A 420 -4.11 -18.05 3.44
CA ARG A 420 -2.81 -17.62 2.90
C ARG A 420 -1.97 -18.84 2.50
N PRO A 421 -0.92 -18.71 1.68
CA PRO A 421 0.02 -19.79 1.43
C PRO A 421 0.62 -20.31 2.73
N GLY A 422 0.72 -21.63 2.82
CA GLY A 422 1.18 -22.31 4.04
C GLY A 422 0.12 -22.43 5.14
N ASP A 423 -1.04 -21.78 5.01
CA ASP A 423 -2.13 -22.02 5.94
C ASP A 423 -2.63 -23.46 5.78
N THR A 424 -2.80 -24.10 6.93
CA THR A 424 -3.52 -25.36 7.05
C THR A 424 -4.72 -25.14 7.96
N ILE A 425 -5.79 -25.92 7.81
CA ILE A 425 -6.91 -25.88 8.75
C ILE A 425 -6.41 -25.99 10.20
N ALA A 426 -5.39 -26.80 10.46
CA ALA A 426 -4.79 -26.96 11.79
C ALA A 426 -4.03 -25.72 12.29
N ALA A 427 -3.32 -24.99 11.41
CA ALA A 427 -2.66 -23.74 11.75
C ALA A 427 -3.68 -22.62 12.01
N ILE A 428 -4.70 -22.52 11.17
CA ILE A 428 -5.82 -21.59 11.31
C ILE A 428 -6.58 -21.86 12.61
N ALA A 429 -6.93 -23.12 12.87
CA ALA A 429 -7.56 -23.58 14.12
C ALA A 429 -6.80 -23.11 15.36
N ARG A 430 -5.48 -23.35 15.42
CA ARG A 430 -4.63 -22.88 16.53
C ARG A 430 -4.62 -21.37 16.65
N ARG A 431 -4.53 -20.64 15.53
CA ARG A 431 -4.51 -19.18 15.50
C ARG A 431 -5.77 -18.57 16.11
N TYR A 432 -6.92 -19.18 15.85
CA TYR A 432 -8.21 -18.68 16.31
C TYR A 432 -8.73 -19.38 17.58
N ARG A 433 -7.97 -20.33 18.12
CA ARG A 433 -8.35 -21.15 19.29
C ARG A 433 -9.70 -21.87 19.10
N VAL A 434 -9.90 -22.42 17.90
CA VAL A 434 -11.07 -23.21 17.50
C VAL A 434 -10.57 -24.57 17.01
N SER A 435 -11.36 -25.64 17.11
CA SER A 435 -10.92 -26.94 16.58
C SER A 435 -10.91 -26.95 15.04
N PRO A 436 -9.99 -27.71 14.41
CA PRO A 436 -9.99 -27.94 12.96
C PRO A 436 -11.36 -28.38 12.43
N GLU A 437 -12.03 -29.27 13.17
CA GLU A 437 -13.31 -29.87 12.82
C GLU A 437 -14.43 -28.83 12.82
N THR A 438 -14.43 -27.90 13.79
CA THR A 438 -15.41 -26.82 13.87
C THR A 438 -15.25 -25.84 12.70
N ILE A 439 -14.02 -25.49 12.31
CA ILE A 439 -13.76 -24.66 11.13
C ILE A 439 -14.20 -25.39 9.86
N MET A 440 -13.87 -26.68 9.74
CA MET A 440 -14.24 -27.49 8.59
C MET A 440 -15.77 -27.60 8.44
N ALA A 441 -16.47 -27.87 9.54
CA ALA A 441 -17.94 -27.96 9.57
C ALA A 441 -18.60 -26.64 9.15
N ALA A 442 -18.11 -25.51 9.68
CA ALA A 442 -18.63 -24.18 9.35
C ALA A 442 -18.47 -23.81 7.87
N ASN A 443 -17.43 -24.32 7.23
CA ASN A 443 -17.04 -23.96 5.86
C ASN A 443 -17.37 -25.01 4.82
N ASN A 444 -18.09 -26.08 5.19
CA ASN A 444 -18.36 -27.23 4.31
C ASN A 444 -17.09 -27.82 3.70
N ILE A 445 -16.04 -27.95 4.52
CA ILE A 445 -14.77 -28.53 4.11
C ILE A 445 -14.74 -29.96 4.62
N THR A 446 -14.81 -30.92 3.70
CA THR A 446 -14.63 -32.35 4.01
C THR A 446 -13.18 -32.78 3.96
N ASN A 447 -12.36 -32.14 3.12
CA ASN A 447 -10.94 -32.41 3.00
C ASN A 447 -10.11 -31.18 3.41
N PRO A 448 -9.39 -31.21 4.55
CA PRO A 448 -8.59 -30.07 5.02
C PRO A 448 -7.39 -29.75 4.11
N ARG A 449 -6.97 -30.69 3.25
CA ARG A 449 -5.91 -30.49 2.25
C ARG A 449 -6.40 -29.84 0.97
N ALA A 450 -7.72 -29.73 0.77
CA ALA A 450 -8.32 -29.05 -0.38
C ALA A 450 -8.49 -27.53 -0.16
N LEU A 451 -7.83 -27.00 0.87
CA LEU A 451 -7.85 -25.59 1.19
C LEU A 451 -7.08 -24.80 0.12
N ARG A 452 -7.75 -23.87 -0.55
CA ARG A 452 -7.16 -23.04 -1.60
C ARG A 452 -6.81 -21.66 -1.03
N VAL A 453 -5.63 -21.16 -1.38
CA VAL A 453 -5.21 -19.77 -1.12
C VAL A 453 -6.27 -18.82 -1.69
N GLY A 454 -6.52 -17.71 -0.98
CA GLY A 454 -7.53 -16.71 -1.34
C GLY A 454 -8.96 -17.08 -0.96
N ARG A 455 -9.25 -18.34 -0.58
CA ARG A 455 -10.58 -18.73 -0.08
C ARG A 455 -10.85 -18.08 1.27
N GLU A 456 -12.02 -17.46 1.43
CA GLU A 456 -12.47 -16.97 2.73
C GLU A 456 -13.18 -18.09 3.52
N LEU A 457 -12.80 -18.22 4.79
CA LEU A 457 -13.37 -19.15 5.75
C LEU A 457 -14.11 -18.39 6.84
N VAL A 458 -15.33 -18.82 7.16
CA VAL A 458 -16.03 -18.47 8.39
C VAL A 458 -15.37 -19.20 9.55
N ILE A 459 -14.84 -18.46 10.51
CA ILE A 459 -14.27 -19.02 11.73
C ILE A 459 -15.33 -18.92 12.84
N PRO A 460 -15.87 -20.04 13.34
CA PRO A 460 -16.88 -20.02 14.40
C PRO A 460 -16.34 -19.51 15.73
N LYS A 461 -17.24 -19.12 16.63
CA LYS A 461 -16.90 -18.69 17.99
C LYS A 461 -16.16 -19.80 18.75
N ALA A 462 -15.12 -19.42 19.49
CA ALA A 462 -14.43 -20.32 20.40
C ALA A 462 -15.41 -20.85 21.46
N GLY A 463 -15.45 -22.18 21.67
CA GLY A 463 -16.41 -22.86 22.53
C GLY A 463 -17.60 -23.50 21.80
N TRP A 464 -17.78 -23.26 20.50
CA TRP A 464 -18.75 -24.02 19.70
C TRP A 464 -18.18 -25.39 19.32
N SER A 465 -18.92 -26.45 19.66
CA SER A 465 -18.63 -27.80 19.16
C SER A 465 -19.01 -27.90 17.69
N ALA A 466 -18.40 -28.82 16.94
CA ALA A 466 -18.80 -29.11 15.56
C ALA A 466 -20.29 -29.46 15.45
N ALA A 467 -20.86 -30.09 16.48
CA ALA A 467 -22.30 -30.38 16.58
C ALA A 467 -23.13 -29.10 16.74
N THR A 468 -22.73 -28.18 17.63
CA THR A 468 -23.38 -26.87 17.81
C THR A 468 -23.33 -26.04 16.52
N VAL A 469 -22.23 -26.10 15.77
CA VAL A 469 -22.09 -25.42 14.47
C VAL A 469 -22.96 -26.05 13.40
N ALA A 470 -23.10 -27.37 13.40
CA ALA A 470 -23.97 -28.10 12.49
C ALA A 470 -25.46 -27.87 12.79
N GLU A 471 -25.81 -27.65 14.07
CA GLU A 471 -27.18 -27.43 14.56
C GLU A 471 -27.63 -25.96 14.43
N ASN A 472 -26.76 -25.00 14.77
CA ASN A 472 -26.96 -23.57 14.50
C ASN A 472 -26.64 -23.17 13.05
N ARG A 473 -26.34 -24.16 12.21
CA ARG A 473 -26.27 -23.94 10.77
C ARG A 473 -27.65 -23.47 10.35
N GLU A 474 -27.80 -22.18 10.07
CA GLU A 474 -28.92 -21.73 9.27
C GLU A 474 -28.94 -22.66 8.05
N LYS A 475 -30.00 -23.47 7.93
CA LYS A 475 -30.25 -24.22 6.68
C LYS A 475 -30.01 -23.21 5.58
N PRO A 476 -29.19 -23.52 4.56
CA PRO A 476 -28.87 -22.54 3.53
C PRO A 476 -30.20 -21.95 3.11
N ARG A 477 -30.42 -20.67 3.41
CA ARG A 477 -31.55 -19.94 2.85
C ARG A 477 -31.46 -20.29 1.37
N SER A 478 -32.52 -20.91 0.86
CA SER A 478 -32.53 -21.29 -0.55
C SER A 478 -32.02 -20.07 -1.32
N ARG A 479 -31.12 -20.31 -2.26
CA ARG A 479 -30.53 -19.25 -3.10
C ARG A 479 -31.61 -18.34 -3.73
N ALA A 480 -32.85 -18.81 -3.75
CA ALA A 480 -34.08 -18.12 -4.10
C ALA A 480 -34.52 -16.95 -3.18
N GLN A 481 -33.96 -16.74 -1.99
CA GLN A 481 -34.47 -15.73 -1.05
C GLN A 481 -33.48 -14.61 -0.65
N SER A 482 -32.19 -14.71 -1.02
CA SER A 482 -31.18 -13.67 -0.73
C SER A 482 -30.90 -12.71 -1.90
N ILE A 483 -31.53 -12.90 -3.06
CA ILE A 483 -31.43 -11.95 -4.19
C ILE A 483 -32.81 -11.33 -4.40
N ARG A 484 -33.18 -10.39 -3.52
CA ARG A 484 -34.39 -9.58 -3.71
C ARG A 484 -34.17 -8.35 -4.58
N ASN A 485 -32.96 -8.07 -5.03
CA ASN A 485 -32.71 -7.02 -6.01
C ASN A 485 -32.07 -7.62 -7.27
N PRO A 486 -32.72 -7.54 -8.45
CA PRO A 486 -32.10 -7.97 -9.69
C PRO A 486 -30.89 -7.07 -9.98
N LEU A 487 -29.73 -7.69 -10.21
CA LEU A 487 -28.52 -6.99 -10.62
C LEU A 487 -28.77 -6.42 -12.02
N ARG A 488 -28.75 -5.09 -12.15
CA ARG A 488 -28.87 -4.42 -13.46
C ARG A 488 -27.52 -4.43 -14.15
N TYR A 489 -27.44 -5.04 -15.32
CA TYR A 489 -26.24 -5.14 -16.14
C TYR A 489 -26.44 -4.39 -17.45
N ARG A 490 -25.52 -3.46 -17.77
CA ARG A 490 -25.54 -2.76 -19.06
C ARG A 490 -24.62 -3.49 -20.04
N VAL A 491 -25.18 -3.95 -21.15
CA VAL A 491 -24.48 -4.69 -22.20
C VAL A 491 -23.37 -3.81 -22.79
N ARG A 492 -22.15 -4.32 -22.84
CA ARG A 492 -20.97 -3.62 -23.37
C ARG A 492 -20.69 -4.05 -24.82
N PRO A 493 -19.94 -3.27 -25.61
CA PRO A 493 -19.43 -3.72 -26.90
C PRO A 493 -18.70 -5.07 -26.78
N GLY A 494 -19.12 -6.07 -27.55
CA GLY A 494 -18.55 -7.42 -27.53
C GLY A 494 -19.23 -8.40 -26.56
N ASP A 495 -20.18 -7.97 -25.74
CA ASP A 495 -20.94 -8.89 -24.89
C ASP A 495 -21.91 -9.76 -25.71
N THR A 496 -22.07 -11.01 -25.26
CA THR A 496 -23.11 -11.93 -25.71
C THR A 496 -23.88 -12.42 -24.49
N LEU A 497 -25.12 -12.88 -24.65
CA LEU A 497 -25.85 -13.46 -23.52
C LEU A 497 -25.09 -14.63 -22.87
N TYR A 498 -24.31 -15.37 -23.65
CA TYR A 498 -23.47 -16.45 -23.15
C TYR A 498 -22.30 -15.94 -22.29
N SER A 499 -21.58 -14.91 -22.74
CA SER A 499 -20.48 -14.34 -21.96
C SER A 499 -20.99 -13.70 -20.66
N ILE A 500 -22.16 -13.05 -20.70
CA ILE A 500 -22.81 -12.48 -19.52
C ILE A 500 -23.30 -13.60 -18.57
N ALA A 501 -23.97 -14.63 -19.10
CA ALA A 501 -24.43 -15.77 -18.32
C ALA A 501 -23.27 -16.46 -17.59
N LYS A 502 -22.17 -16.74 -18.30
CA LYS A 502 -20.98 -17.36 -17.72
C LYS A 502 -20.32 -16.48 -16.66
N ARG A 503 -20.19 -15.17 -16.91
CA ARG A 503 -19.59 -14.19 -15.99
C ARG A 503 -20.38 -14.07 -14.67
N HIS A 504 -21.71 -14.18 -14.75
CA HIS A 504 -22.59 -14.02 -13.59
C HIS A 504 -23.09 -15.35 -13.00
N GLY A 505 -22.61 -16.49 -13.50
CA GLY A 505 -23.02 -17.81 -13.04
C GLY A 505 -24.50 -18.11 -13.29
N LEU A 506 -25.06 -17.59 -14.38
CA LEU A 506 -26.44 -17.77 -14.85
C LEU A 506 -26.47 -18.64 -16.11
N THR A 507 -27.67 -19.04 -16.54
CA THR A 507 -27.89 -19.62 -17.87
C THR A 507 -28.38 -18.54 -18.84
N VAL A 508 -28.14 -18.76 -20.14
CA VAL A 508 -28.65 -17.86 -21.19
C VAL A 508 -30.18 -17.81 -21.14
N GLU A 509 -30.82 -18.94 -20.85
CA GLU A 509 -32.27 -19.08 -20.70
C GLU A 509 -32.80 -18.24 -19.53
N ALA A 510 -32.10 -18.23 -18.39
CA ALA A 510 -32.50 -17.43 -17.23
C ALA A 510 -32.46 -15.93 -17.53
N ILE A 511 -31.41 -15.46 -18.21
CA ILE A 511 -31.30 -14.06 -18.62
C ILE A 511 -32.40 -13.71 -19.64
N ARG A 512 -32.66 -14.58 -20.62
CA ARG A 512 -33.71 -14.35 -21.63
C ARG A 512 -35.10 -14.30 -21.00
N ALA A 513 -35.43 -15.27 -20.15
CA ALA A 513 -36.71 -15.35 -19.47
C ALA A 513 -36.94 -14.13 -18.58
N LYS A 514 -35.90 -13.65 -17.88
CA LYS A 514 -36.01 -12.48 -17.00
C LYS A 514 -36.19 -11.16 -17.75
N ASN A 515 -35.64 -11.07 -18.96
CA ASN A 515 -35.62 -9.86 -19.78
C ASN A 515 -36.61 -9.91 -20.95
N ASN A 516 -37.51 -10.90 -20.99
CA ASN A 516 -38.48 -11.13 -22.07
C ASN A 516 -37.86 -11.14 -23.47
N LEU A 517 -36.65 -11.71 -23.60
CA LEU A 517 -35.93 -11.76 -24.88
C LEU A 517 -36.34 -12.99 -25.68
N SER A 518 -36.90 -12.76 -26.87
CA SER A 518 -37.28 -13.83 -27.80
C SER A 518 -36.08 -14.53 -28.45
N GLY A 519 -34.89 -13.91 -28.45
CA GLY A 519 -33.66 -14.46 -29.04
C GLY A 519 -32.41 -14.21 -28.19
N THR A 520 -31.23 -14.43 -28.78
CA THR A 520 -29.92 -14.24 -28.10
C THR A 520 -29.22 -12.92 -28.44
N VAL A 521 -29.83 -12.10 -29.29
CA VAL A 521 -29.29 -10.82 -29.73
C VAL A 521 -29.48 -9.76 -28.66
N ILE A 522 -28.39 -9.11 -28.27
CA ILE A 522 -28.33 -7.96 -27.36
C ILE A 522 -27.43 -6.90 -27.97
N ARG A 523 -27.68 -5.63 -27.68
CA ARG A 523 -26.92 -4.49 -28.21
C ARG A 523 -26.16 -3.77 -27.10
N PRO A 524 -24.96 -3.23 -27.39
CA PRO A 524 -24.27 -2.37 -26.45
C PRO A 524 -25.17 -1.22 -26.01
N GLY A 525 -25.29 -1.03 -24.70
CA GLY A 525 -26.16 -0.06 -24.07
C GLY A 525 -27.46 -0.64 -23.51
N ASP A 526 -27.89 -1.83 -23.93
CA ASP A 526 -29.08 -2.52 -23.40
C ASP A 526 -28.91 -2.79 -21.89
N VAL A 527 -30.01 -2.72 -21.14
CA VAL A 527 -30.00 -3.00 -19.70
C VAL A 527 -30.71 -4.33 -19.46
N LEU A 528 -29.96 -5.32 -18.98
CA LEU A 528 -30.44 -6.64 -18.59
C LEU A 528 -30.57 -6.72 -17.07
N TYR A 529 -31.68 -7.29 -16.61
CA TYR A 529 -31.91 -7.69 -15.25
C TYR A 529 -31.39 -9.12 -15.07
N LEU A 530 -30.31 -9.25 -14.30
CA LEU A 530 -29.67 -10.51 -13.98
C LEU A 530 -30.17 -10.97 -12.61
N ALA A 531 -30.93 -12.05 -12.61
CA ALA A 531 -31.36 -12.76 -11.40
C ALA A 531 -31.19 -14.25 -11.66
N PRO A 532 -30.69 -15.04 -10.69
CA PRO A 532 -30.66 -16.50 -10.81
C PRO A 532 -32.03 -17.14 -10.76
#